data_AF-A0A6J4KD80-F1
#
_entry.id   AF-A0A6J4KD80-F1
#
_cell.length_a   1.000
_cell.length_b   1.000
_cell.length_c   1.000
_cell.angle_alpha   90.00
_cell.angle_beta   90.00
_cell.angle_gamma   90.00
#
_symmetry.space_group_name_H-M   'P 1'
#
loop_
_entity.id
_entity.type
_entity.pdbx_description
1 polymer ?
#
loop_
_entity_poly.entity_id
_entity_poly.type
_entity_poly.pdbx_seq_one_letter_code
_entity_poly.pdbx_strand_id
1 'polypeptide(L)' 'MNSDTTKFTPLQLELLRIFARNPSEQELVDIKNLIARYYADKASDEMDRLWDERGYTDETMQEWAKEHMRTSQQGTL' A
#
# COMPACT_ATOMS: atom_id res chain seq x y z
N MET A 1 -0.43 17.00 -33.70
CA MET A 1 -0.70 15.70 -33.03
C MET A 1 0.63 15.22 -32.50
N ASN A 2 0.88 15.38 -31.19
CA ASN A 2 2.11 14.93 -30.58
C ASN A 2 1.83 13.55 -30.00
N SER A 3 2.36 12.51 -30.64
CA SER A 3 2.28 11.14 -30.12
C SER A 3 3.36 10.98 -29.06
N ASP A 4 3.04 11.38 -27.84
CA ASP A 4 3.81 10.99 -26.66
C ASP A 4 3.76 9.46 -26.56
N THR A 5 4.78 8.83 -27.13
CA THR A 5 5.00 7.38 -26.98
C THR A 5 5.55 7.19 -25.58
N THR A 6 4.66 7.15 -24.60
CA THR A 6 4.99 6.84 -23.21
C THR A 6 5.76 5.53 -23.17
N LYS A 7 7.08 5.62 -22.97
CA LYS A 7 7.92 4.43 -22.88
C LYS A 7 7.57 3.72 -21.58
N PHE A 8 7.13 2.47 -21.69
CA PHE A 8 6.87 1.62 -20.55
C PHE A 8 8.09 1.55 -19.63
N THR A 9 7.86 1.56 -18.32
CA THR A 9 8.92 1.29 -17.34
C THR A 9 9.43 -0.14 -17.50
N PRO A 10 10.66 -0.44 -17.03
CA PRO A 10 11.16 -1.81 -17.04
C PRO A 10 10.20 -2.83 -16.40
N LEU A 11 9.57 -2.47 -15.27
CA LEU A 11 8.57 -3.32 -14.60
C LEU A 11 7.34 -3.56 -15.48
N GLN A 12 6.82 -2.50 -16.13
CA GLN A 12 5.68 -2.62 -17.06
C GLN A 12 6.03 -3.55 -18.24
N LEU A 13 7.25 -3.47 -18.77
CA LEU A 13 7.70 -4.35 -19.85
C LEU A 13 7.79 -5.82 -19.40
N GLU A 14 8.28 -6.10 -18.20
CA GLU A 14 8.32 -7.47 -17.68
C GLU A 14 6.92 -8.03 -17.45
N LEU A 15 5.99 -7.23 -16.90
CA LEU A 15 4.59 -7.64 -16.76
C LEU A 15 3.96 -7.97 -18.12
N LEU A 16 4.20 -7.15 -19.14
CA LEU A 16 3.72 -7.43 -20.50
C LEU A 16 4.29 -8.75 -21.05
N ARG A 17 5.55 -9.07 -20.79
CA ARG A 17 6.17 -10.35 -21.19
C ARG A 17 5.57 -11.54 -20.45
N ILE A 18 5.18 -11.37 -19.19
CA ILE A 18 4.47 -12.40 -18.42
C ILE A 18 3.07 -12.61 -19.00
N PHE A 19 2.33 -11.53 -19.27
CA PHE A 19 0.98 -11.59 -19.82
C PHE A 19 0.95 -12.15 -21.25
N ALA A 20 2.01 -11.95 -22.04
CA ALA A 20 2.15 -12.53 -23.38
C ALA A 20 2.15 -14.08 -23.38
N ARG A 21 2.36 -14.72 -22.23
CA ARG A 21 2.28 -16.20 -22.09
C ARG A 21 0.87 -16.71 -21.82
N ASN A 22 -0.13 -15.82 -21.84
CA ASN A 22 -1.53 -16.11 -21.59
C ASN A 22 -1.77 -16.83 -20.23
N PRO A 23 -1.31 -16.22 -19.11
CA PRO A 23 -1.51 -16.78 -17.77
C PRO A 23 -3.00 -16.96 -17.47
N SER A 24 -3.31 -17.94 -16.64
CA SER A 24 -4.65 -18.13 -16.10
C SER A 24 -5.08 -16.95 -15.22
N GLU A 25 -6.39 -16.80 -15.03
CA GLU A 25 -6.94 -15.80 -14.10
C GLU A 25 -6.37 -15.96 -12.68
N GLN A 26 -6.13 -17.19 -12.23
CA GLN A 26 -5.53 -17.45 -10.92
C GLN A 26 -4.10 -16.91 -10.85
N GLU A 27 -3.27 -17.16 -11.88
CA GLU A 27 -1.90 -16.62 -11.93
C GLU A 27 -1.90 -15.09 -11.97
N LEU A 28 -2.88 -14.46 -12.65
CA LEU A 28 -3.03 -13.00 -12.63
C LEU A 28 -3.36 -12.48 -11.23
N VAL A 29 -4.24 -13.17 -10.49
CA VAL A 29 -4.57 -12.84 -9.10
C VAL A 29 -3.35 -13.01 -8.20
N ASP A 30 -2.57 -14.08 -8.37
CA ASP A 30 -1.39 -14.34 -7.57
C ASP A 30 -0.31 -13.27 -7.79
N ILE A 31 -0.09 -12.83 -9.04
CA ILE A 31 0.83 -11.74 -9.37
C ILE A 31 0.37 -10.42 -8.74
N LYS A 32 -0.93 -10.11 -8.81
CA LYS A 32 -1.50 -8.90 -8.16
C LYS A 32 -1.28 -8.94 -6.65
N ASN A 33 -1.54 -10.09 -6.02
CA ASN A 33 -1.35 -10.29 -4.59
C ASN A 33 0.13 -10.17 -4.19
N LEU A 34 1.06 -10.67 -5.00
CA LEU A 34 2.49 -10.52 -4.76
C LEU A 34 2.91 -9.04 -4.74
N ILE A 35 2.46 -8.27 -5.72
CA ILE A 35 2.73 -6.83 -5.78
C ILE A 35 2.09 -6.08 -4.61
N ALA A 36 0.84 -6.41 -4.28
CA ALA A 36 0.13 -5.80 -3.16
C ALA A 36 0.84 -6.06 -1.81
N ARG A 37 1.28 -7.31 -1.58
CA ARG A 37 2.05 -7.68 -0.38
C ARG A 37 3.36 -6.92 -0.30
N TYR A 38 4.11 -6.82 -1.40
CA TYR A 38 5.37 -6.05 -1.41
C TYR A 38 5.18 -4.60 -0.93
N TYR A 39 4.11 -3.92 -1.38
CA TYR A 39 3.83 -2.55 -0.94
C TYR A 39 3.25 -2.47 0.47
N ALA A 40 2.46 -3.46 0.88
CA ALA A 40 1.97 -3.55 2.26
C ALA A 40 3.12 -3.70 3.24
N ASP A 41 4.04 -4.63 2.99
CA ASP A 41 5.22 -4.87 3.82
C ASP A 41 6.08 -3.61 3.90
N LYS A 42 6.34 -2.96 2.76
CA LYS A 42 7.04 -1.66 2.70
C LYS A 42 6.37 -0.57 3.53
N ALA A 43 5.04 -0.51 3.51
CA ALA A 43 4.30 0.48 4.28
C ALA A 43 4.36 0.18 5.77
N SER A 44 4.25 -1.10 6.16
CA SER A 44 4.44 -1.56 7.54
C SER A 44 5.83 -1.23 8.06
N ASP A 45 6.89 -1.55 7.32
CA ASP A 45 8.26 -1.26 7.73
C ASP A 45 8.49 0.25 7.94
N GLU A 46 7.93 1.09 7.07
CA GLU A 46 8.05 2.54 7.23
C GLU A 46 7.24 3.07 8.41
N MET A 47 6.07 2.48 8.69
CA MET A 47 5.28 2.81 9.88
C MET A 47 6.02 2.44 11.16
N ASP A 48 6.62 1.25 11.23
CA ASP A 48 7.43 0.81 12.37
C ASP A 48 8.64 1.72 12.55
N ARG A 49 9.31 2.11 11.47
CA ARG A 49 10.42 3.06 11.53
C ARG A 49 9.99 4.42 12.07
N LEU A 50 8.87 4.96 11.58
CA LEU A 50 8.34 6.23 12.06
C LEU A 50 7.90 6.13 13.53
N TRP A 51 7.38 4.98 13.93
CA TRP A 51 7.00 4.68 15.31
C TRP A 51 8.19 4.85 16.25
N ASP A 52 9.31 4.21 15.90
CA ASP A 52 10.55 4.28 16.66
C ASP A 52 11.19 5.67 16.62
N GLU A 53 11.28 6.30 15.44
CA GLU A 53 11.89 7.63 15.28
C GLU A 53 11.14 8.73 16.06
N ARG A 54 9.81 8.59 16.17
CA ARG A 54 8.96 9.53 16.90
C ARG A 54 8.86 9.21 18.39
N GLY A 55 9.40 8.08 18.82
CA GLY A 55 9.32 7.60 20.20
C GLY A 55 7.89 7.29 20.63
N TYR A 56 7.04 6.82 19.71
CA TYR A 56 5.67 6.46 20.04
C TYR A 56 5.65 5.24 20.96
N THR A 57 4.72 5.26 21.90
CA THR A 57 4.57 4.20 22.91
C THR A 57 3.14 3.72 22.96
N ASP A 58 2.89 2.70 23.78
CA ASP A 58 1.54 2.27 24.12
C ASP A 58 0.68 3.42 24.68
N GLU A 59 1.28 4.43 25.30
CA GLU A 59 0.55 5.64 25.73
C GLU A 59 0.09 6.46 24.53
N THR A 60 0.90 6.59 23.47
CA THR A 60 0.51 7.25 22.21
C THR A 60 -0.70 6.55 21.58
N MET A 61 -0.72 5.22 21.57
CA MET A 61 -1.89 4.46 21.12
C MET A 61 -3.15 4.77 21.95
N GLN A 62 -3.00 4.85 23.28
CA GLN A 62 -4.12 5.16 24.17
C GLN A 62 -4.65 6.58 23.95
N GLU A 63 -3.77 7.55 23.68
CA GLU A 63 -4.15 8.92 23.37
C GLU A 63 -4.95 9.01 22.07
N TRP A 64 -4.46 8.38 20.99
CA TRP A 64 -5.17 8.37 19.71
C TRP A 64 -6.53 7.66 19.81
N ALA A 65 -6.60 6.54 20.53
CA ALA A 65 -7.86 5.83 20.76
C ALA A 65 -8.89 6.71 21.48
N LYS A 66 -8.46 7.46 22.52
CA LYS A 66 -9.31 8.41 23.24
C LYS A 66 -9.75 9.57 22.35
N GLU A 67 -8.86 10.08 21.49
CA GLU A 67 -9.18 11.16 20.56
C GLU A 67 -10.24 10.75 19.53
N HIS A 68 -10.11 9.55 18.96
CA HIS A 68 -11.13 8.97 18.08
C HIS A 68 -12.48 8.77 18.78
N MET A 69 -12.48 8.34 20.05
CA MET A 69 -13.71 8.21 20.84
C MET A 69 -14.38 9.56 21.16
N ARG A 70 -13.60 10.63 21.25
CA ARG A 70 -14.13 11.99 21.47
C ARG A 70 -14.76 12.55 20.19
N THR A 71 -14.13 12.32 19.04
CA THR A 71 -14.64 12.79 17.75
C THR A 71 -15.90 12.04 17.31
N SER A 72 -16.00 10.73 17.58
CA SER A 72 -17.22 9.96 17.29
C SER A 72 -18.42 10.36 18.16
N GLN A 73 -18.20 10.74 19.41
CA GLN A 73 -19.27 11.21 20.31
C GLN A 73 -19.73 12.65 20.00
N GLN A 74 -18.87 13.49 19.41
CA GLN A 74 -19.24 14.85 19.01
C GLN A 74 -20.04 14.91 17.69
N GLY A 75 -20.06 13.84 16.89
CA GLY A 75 -20.88 13.72 15.68
C GLY A 75 -22.31 13.20 15.90
N THR A 76 -22.70 12.95 17.15
CA THR A 76 -24.05 12.47 17.51
C THR A 76 -24.76 13.51 18.37
N LEU A 77 -24.98 14.71 17.84
CA LEU A 77 -25.89 15.74 18.37
C LEU A 77 -26.58 16.46 17.22
#